data_AF-A0A5S4EHK9-F1
#
_entry.id   AF-A0A5S4EHK9-F1
#
_cell.length_a   1.000
_cell.length_b   1.000
_cell.length_c   1.000
_cell.angle_alpha   90.00
_cell.angle_beta   90.00
_cell.angle_gamma   90.00
#
_symmetry.space_group_name_H-M   'P 1'
#
loop_
_entity.id
_entity.type
_entity.pdbx_description
1 polymer ?
#
loop_
_entity_poly.entity_id
_entity_poly.type
_entity_poly.pdbx_seq_one_letter_code
_entity_poly.pdbx_strand_id
1 'polypeptide(L)'
;MRKTILKKLPLVVAAMIEARTPNTMELSTVLPLGTEHADMREQWLRRLLTNPLIDSAAVLEPFARGALQNLGDFLIFLYLCVRYLE
;
A
#
# COMPACT_ATOMS: atom_id res chain seq x y z
N MET A 1 13.49 -5.13 10.10
CA MET A 1 12.02 -4.94 10.11
C MET A 1 11.29 -6.17 10.64
N ARG A 2 10.25 -6.02 11.49
CA ARG A 2 9.53 -7.17 12.10
C ARG A 2 8.42 -7.69 11.18
N LYS A 3 8.57 -8.92 10.66
CA LYS A 3 7.64 -9.55 9.70
C LYS A 3 6.17 -9.60 10.16
N THR A 4 5.92 -9.71 11.47
CA THR A 4 4.55 -9.74 12.02
C THR A 4 3.81 -8.42 11.90
N ILE A 5 4.51 -7.28 11.87
CA ILE A 5 3.89 -5.96 11.68
C ILE A 5 3.58 -5.76 10.20
N LEU A 6 4.51 -6.14 9.31
CA LEU A 6 4.32 -6.05 7.86
C LEU A 6 3.12 -6.86 7.36
N LYS A 7 2.79 -8.00 7.97
CA LYS A 7 1.59 -8.78 7.64
C LYS A 7 0.27 -8.03 7.84
N LYS A 8 0.27 -6.93 8.62
CA LYS A 8 -0.93 -6.11 8.89
C LYS A 8 -1.13 -4.99 7.87
N LEU A 9 -0.07 -4.53 7.22
CA LEU A 9 -0.13 -3.44 6.23
C LEU A 9 -1.06 -3.74 5.04
N PRO A 10 -1.08 -4.96 4.46
CA PRO A 10 -1.99 -5.30 3.37
C PRO A 10 -3.47 -5.09 3.70
N LEU A 11 -3.87 -5.26 4.97
CA LEU A 11 -5.26 -5.03 5.40
C LEU A 11 -5.65 -3.56 5.27
N VAL A 12 -4.74 -2.66 5.65
CA VAL A 12 -4.96 -1.21 5.54
C VAL A 12 -4.94 -0.79 4.07
N VAL A 13 -4.03 -1.33 3.28
CA VAL A 13 -3.96 -1.03 1.84
C VAL A 13 -5.24 -1.49 1.12
N ALA A 14 -5.76 -2.68 1.44
CA ALA A 14 -7.02 -3.16 0.90
C ALA A 14 -8.20 -2.23 1.27
N ALA A 15 -8.29 -1.84 2.54
CA ALA A 15 -9.28 -0.86 3.01
C ALA A 15 -9.16 0.49 2.27
N MET A 16 -7.94 0.96 1.98
CA MET A 16 -7.72 2.18 1.22
C MET A 16 -8.13 2.06 -0.25
N ILE A 17 -7.91 0.90 -0.88
CA ILE A 17 -8.36 0.63 -2.25
C ILE A 17 -9.89 0.61 -2.32
N GLU A 18 -10.55 0.02 -1.32
CA GLU A 18 -12.00 -0.08 -1.25
C GLU A 18 -12.68 1.26 -0.96
N ALA A 19 -12.28 1.93 0.13
CA ALA A 19 -12.90 3.17 0.58
C ALA A 19 -12.43 4.41 -0.22
N ARG A 20 -11.29 4.31 -0.93
CA ARG A 20 -10.71 5.40 -1.75
C ARG A 20 -10.55 6.73 -1.01
N THR A 21 -10.31 6.65 0.30
CA THR A 21 -10.21 7.78 1.21
C THR A 21 -9.00 7.62 2.13
N PRO A 22 -8.26 8.70 2.44
CA PRO A 22 -7.20 8.66 3.44
C PRO A 22 -7.74 8.82 4.88
N ASN A 23 -9.04 9.06 5.05
CA ASN A 23 -9.63 9.31 6.37
C ASN A 23 -9.61 8.03 7.24
N THR A 24 -8.89 8.05 8.36
CA THR A 24 -8.74 6.87 9.25
C THR A 24 -10.06 6.40 9.86
N MET A 25 -10.99 7.33 10.10
CA MET A 25 -12.32 7.04 10.61
C MET A 25 -13.10 6.22 9.58
N GLU A 26 -13.15 6.69 8.33
CA GLU A 26 -13.83 5.99 7.23
C GLU A 26 -13.15 4.66 6.91
N LEU A 27 -11.81 4.61 6.87
CA LEU A 27 -11.05 3.38 6.65
C LEU A 27 -11.33 2.33 7.73
N SER A 28 -11.56 2.74 8.97
CA SER A 28 -11.86 1.80 10.06
C SER A 28 -13.17 1.03 9.85
N THR A 29 -14.10 1.57 9.06
CA THR A 29 -15.40 0.97 8.79
C THR A 29 -15.31 -0.28 7.91
N VAL A 30 -14.38 -0.28 6.95
CA VAL A 30 -14.16 -1.36 5.97
C VAL A 30 -13.06 -2.34 6.38
N LEU A 31 -12.34 -2.06 7.48
CA LEU A 31 -11.30 -2.97 7.96
C LEU A 31 -11.91 -4.32 8.39
N PRO A 32 -11.41 -5.46 7.89
CA PRO A 32 -11.91 -6.80 8.24
C PRO A 32 -11.37 -7.25 9.60
N LEU A 33 -11.70 -6.51 10.66
CA LEU A 33 -11.34 -6.80 12.04
C LEU A 33 -12.60 -7.28 12.78
N GLY A 34 -12.51 -8.44 13.44
CA GLY A 34 -13.60 -9.03 14.22
C GLY A 34 -13.84 -8.34 15.57
N THR A 35 -13.78 -7.00 15.60
CA THR A 35 -13.99 -6.20 16.81
C THR A 35 -15.39 -5.60 16.80
N GLU A 36 -16.09 -5.67 17.92
CA GLU A 36 -17.48 -5.23 18.04
C GLU A 36 -17.66 -3.71 17.87
N HIS A 37 -16.65 -2.89 18.20
CA HIS A 37 -16.74 -1.44 18.22
C HIS A 37 -15.86 -0.77 17.15
N ALA A 38 -16.40 0.25 16.48
CA ALA A 38 -15.69 1.02 15.46
C ALA A 38 -14.45 1.76 16.02
N ASP A 39 -14.54 2.29 17.23
CA ASP A 39 -13.45 3.01 17.89
C ASP A 39 -12.20 2.14 18.09
N MET A 40 -12.40 0.83 18.32
CA MET A 40 -11.28 -0.11 18.47
C MET A 40 -10.55 -0.35 17.15
N ARG A 41 -11.28 -0.34 16.03
CA ARG A 41 -10.70 -0.47 14.68
C ARG A 41 -9.90 0.77 14.31
N GLU A 42 -10.43 1.94 14.61
CA GLU A 42 -9.75 3.22 14.40
C GLU A 42 -8.48 3.30 15.26
N GLN A 43 -8.58 2.95 16.55
CA GLN A 43 -7.42 2.92 17.45
C GLN A 43 -6.37 1.90 16.99
N TRP A 44 -6.78 0.72 16.53
CA TRP A 44 -5.86 -0.26 15.96
C TRP A 44 -5.14 0.29 14.73
N LEU A 45 -5.87 0.97 13.84
CA LEU A 45 -5.32 1.58 12.64
C LEU A 45 -4.29 2.66 13.00
N ARG A 46 -4.63 3.57 13.93
CA ARG A 46 -3.67 4.58 14.44
C ARG A 46 -2.42 3.94 15.02
N ARG A 47 -2.56 2.93 15.87
CA ARG A 47 -1.41 2.23 16.47
C ARG A 47 -0.51 1.56 15.44
N LEU A 48 -1.08 1.08 14.33
CA LEU A 48 -0.31 0.51 13.24
C LEU A 48 0.44 1.61 12.48
N LEU A 49 -0.24 2.71 12.12
CA LEU A 49 0.34 3.80 11.32
C LEU A 49 1.41 4.60 12.09
N THR A 50 1.25 4.79 13.40
CA THR A 50 2.23 5.48 14.25
C THR A 50 3.33 4.56 14.77
N ASN A 51 3.42 3.32 14.29
CA ASN A 51 4.39 2.36 14.81
C ASN A 51 5.82 2.69 14.33
N PRO A 52 6.77 3.01 15.23
CA PRO A 52 8.12 3.42 14.85
C PRO A 52 8.95 2.28 14.23
N LEU A 53 8.49 1.03 14.34
CA LEU A 53 9.15 -0.12 13.71
C LEU A 53 8.81 -0.25 12.21
N ILE A 54 7.93 0.62 11.69
CA ILE A 54 7.59 0.70 10.27
C ILE A 54 8.42 1.81 9.62
N ASP A 55 9.46 1.40 8.91
CA ASP A 55 10.19 2.22 7.95
C ASP A 55 9.43 2.24 6.61
N SER A 56 8.66 3.30 6.36
CA SER A 56 7.85 3.44 5.14
C SER A 56 8.70 3.43 3.87
N ALA A 57 9.92 3.98 3.90
CA ALA A 57 10.80 4.00 2.74
C ALA A 57 11.25 2.58 2.38
N ALA A 58 11.68 1.80 3.37
CA ALA A 58 12.06 0.40 3.17
C ALA A 58 10.89 -0.49 2.71
N VAL A 59 9.66 -0.21 3.17
CA VAL A 59 8.47 -0.93 2.68
C VAL A 59 8.16 -0.60 1.22
N LEU A 60 8.26 0.68 0.85
CA LEU A 60 7.88 1.15 -0.49
C LEU A 60 8.96 0.90 -1.55
N GLU A 61 10.24 0.82 -1.16
CA GLU A 61 11.38 0.63 -2.06
C GLU A 61 11.17 -0.47 -3.14
N PRO A 62 10.78 -1.72 -2.80
CA PRO A 62 10.60 -2.77 -3.81
C PRO A 62 9.48 -2.45 -4.81
N PHE A 63 8.41 -1.79 -4.34
CA PHE A 63 7.30 -1.38 -5.21
C PHE A 63 7.71 -0.23 -6.13
N ALA A 64 8.44 0.75 -5.60
CA ALA A 64 8.97 1.86 -6.38
C ALA A 64 9.95 1.38 -7.46
N ARG A 65 10.84 0.44 -7.10
CA ARG A 65 11.77 -0.20 -8.05
C ARG A 65 11.02 -0.95 -9.15
N GLY A 66 9.99 -1.73 -8.80
CA GLY A 66 9.16 -2.43 -9.78
C GLY A 66 8.39 -1.47 -10.69
N ALA A 67 7.85 -0.36 -10.15
CA ALA A 67 7.18 0.66 -10.95
C ALA A 67 8.13 1.33 -11.95
N LEU A 68 9.36 1.66 -11.53
CA LEU A 68 10.39 2.23 -12.41
C LEU A 68 10.85 1.24 -13.49
N GLN A 69 10.97 -0.05 -13.16
CA GLN A 69 11.28 -1.09 -14.15
C GLN A 69 10.17 -1.22 -15.19
N ASN A 70 8.91 -1.32 -14.77
CA ASN A 70 7.78 -1.37 -15.70
C ASN A 70 7.71 -0.15 -16.62
N LEU A 71 8.02 1.04 -16.10
CA LEU A 71 8.12 2.25 -16.94
C LEU A 71 9.27 2.16 -17.95
N GLY A 72 10.43 1.66 -17.53
CA GLY A 72 11.56 1.40 -18.42
C GLY A 72 11.23 0.41 -19.52
N ASP A 73 10.59 -0.71 -19.17
CA ASP A 73 10.17 -1.74 -20.11
C ASP A 73 9.12 -1.20 -21.11
N PHE A 74 8.16 -0.41 -20.62
CA PHE A 74 7.17 0.24 -21.48
C PHE A 74 7.84 1.22 -22.46
N LEU A 75 8.80 2.03 -22.01
CA LEU A 75 9.53 2.96 -22.87
C LEU A 75 10.40 2.23 -23.91
N ILE A 76 11.06 1.14 -23.53
CA ILE A 76 11.82 0.29 -24.46
C ILE A 76 10.88 -0.34 -25.49
N PHE A 77 9.73 -0.85 -25.07
CA PHE A 77 8.72 -1.40 -25.98
C PHE A 77 8.23 -0.34 -26.98
N LEU A 78 7.91 0.87 -26.51
CA LEU A 78 7.46 1.96 -27.37
C LEU A 78 8.55 2.39 -28.36
N TYR A 79 9.80 2.48 -27.89
CA TYR A 79 10.95 2.76 -28.73
C TYR A 79 11.16 1.68 -29.80
N LEU A 80 11.07 0.40 -29.43
CA LEU A 80 11.17 -0.71 -30.38
C LEU A 80 10.01 -0.72 -31.38
N CYS A 81 8.78 -0.44 -30.94
CA CYS A 81 7.61 -0.32 -31.83
C CYS A 81 7.76 0.83 -32.83
N VAL A 82 8.22 2.00 -32.40
CA VAL A 82 8.49 3.14 -33.32
C VAL A 82 9.60 2.78 -34.30
N ARG A 83 10.67 2.12 -33.84
CA ARG A 83 11.81 1.75 -34.68
C ARG A 83 11.53 0.58 -35.65
N TYR A 84 10.53 -0.26 -35.37
CA TYR A 84 10.09 -1.34 -36.26
C TYR A 84 9.01 -0.91 -37.27
N LEU A 85 8.49 0.31 -37.14
CA LEU A 85 7.49 0.89 -38.05
C LEU A 85 8.12 1.82 -39.11
N GLU A 86 9.44 2.02 -39.05
CA GLU A 86 10.28 2.63 -40.10
C GLU A 86 11.10 1.55 -40.82
#